data_AF-A0A354YWK5-F1
#
_entry.id   AF-A0A354YWK5-F1
#
_cell.length_a   1.000
_cell.length_b   1.000
_cell.length_c   1.000
_cell.angle_alpha   90.00
_cell.angle_beta   90.00
_cell.angle_gamma   90.00
#
_symmetry.space_group_name_H-M   'P 1'
#
loop_
_entity.id
_entity.type
_entity.pdbx_description
1 polymer ?
#
loop_
_entity_poly.entity_id
_entity_poly.type
_entity_poly.pdbx_seq_one_letter_code
_entity_poly.pdbx_strand_id
1 'polypeptide(L)' 'MSMAASLPSVYEPGQVENKWYEYWRENNYFAPRPDLEGEAFSIVMPPPNVTGSLHLGHALDNT' A
#
# COMPACT_ATOMS: atom_id res chain seq x y z
N MET A 1 -29.54 0.50 -17.03
CA MET A 1 -29.69 1.44 -15.89
C MET A 1 -28.54 1.15 -14.94
N SER A 2 -27.59 2.07 -14.82
CA SER A 2 -26.50 1.95 -13.85
C SER A 2 -27.08 2.20 -12.46
N MET A 3 -27.04 1.18 -11.60
CA MET A 3 -27.29 1.38 -10.17
C MET A 3 -26.12 2.20 -9.63
N ALA A 4 -26.32 3.49 -9.40
CA ALA A 4 -25.38 4.28 -8.62
C ALA A 4 -25.37 3.68 -7.20
N ALA A 5 -24.35 2.88 -6.90
CA ALA A 5 -24.16 2.34 -5.56
C ALA A 5 -24.02 3.51 -4.59
N SER A 6 -24.97 3.66 -3.67
CA SER A 6 -24.88 4.66 -2.61
C SER A 6 -23.67 4.33 -1.73
N LEU A 7 -22.81 5.32 -1.50
CA LEU A 7 -21.71 5.17 -0.55
C LEU A 7 -22.28 4.85 0.85
N PRO A 8 -21.72 3.87 1.57
CA PRO A 8 -22.09 3.62 2.95
C PRO A 8 -21.93 4.89 3.80
N SER A 9 -22.83 5.10 4.76
CA SER A 9 -22.70 6.21 5.72
C SER A 9 -21.57 6.01 6.73
N VAL A 10 -21.09 4.78 6.88
CA VAL A 10 -19.99 4.39 7.76
C VAL A 10 -18.87 3.80 6.91
N TYR A 11 -17.65 4.26 7.17
CA TYR A 11 -16.45 3.77 6.50
C TYR A 11 -16.00 2.43 7.10
N GLU A 12 -15.71 1.44 6.25
CA GLU A 12 -15.21 0.12 6.61
C GLU A 12 -13.77 -0.06 6.10
N PRO A 13 -12.75 0.24 6.93
CA PRO A 13 -11.35 0.27 6.47
C PRO A 13 -10.88 -1.06 5.87
N GLY A 14 -11.21 -2.19 6.52
CA GLY A 14 -10.72 -3.51 6.08
C GLY A 14 -11.19 -3.90 4.68
N GLN A 15 -12.38 -3.46 4.25
CA GLN A 15 -12.86 -3.74 2.89
C GLN A 15 -12.10 -2.89 1.86
N VAL A 16 -11.80 -1.65 2.21
CA VAL A 16 -11.14 -0.69 1.33
C VAL A 16 -9.65 -1.03 1.20
N GLU A 17 -8.99 -1.32 2.31
CA GLU A 17 -7.57 -1.71 2.35
C GLU A 17 -7.31 -2.97 1.54
N ASN A 18 -8.11 -4.04 1.76
CA ASN A 18 -7.95 -5.30 1.03
C ASN A 18 -8.15 -5.11 -0.48
N LYS A 19 -9.22 -4.41 -0.89
CA LYS A 19 -9.50 -4.15 -2.31
C LYS A 19 -8.33 -3.45 -3.01
N TRP A 20 -7.79 -2.39 -2.40
CA TRP A 20 -6.73 -1.61 -3.04
C TRP A 20 -5.40 -2.32 -3.03
N TYR A 21 -5.09 -3.04 -1.95
CA TYR A 21 -3.88 -3.84 -1.88
C TYR A 21 -3.85 -4.91 -2.97
N GLU A 22 -4.95 -5.64 -3.15
CA GLU A 22 -5.10 -6.64 -4.23
C GLU A 22 -4.95 -5.98 -5.60
N TYR A 23 -5.67 -4.88 -5.85
CA TYR A 23 -5.59 -4.14 -7.10
C TYR A 23 -4.15 -3.69 -7.44
N TRP A 24 -3.41 -3.11 -6.49
CA TRP A 24 -2.03 -2.68 -6.71
C TRP A 24 -1.08 -3.85 -6.95
N ARG A 25 -1.29 -4.97 -6.26
CA ARG A 25 -0.51 -6.19 -6.44
C ARG A 25 -0.73 -6.80 -7.83
N GLU A 26 -1.99 -6.93 -8.25
CA GLU A 26 -2.35 -7.50 -9.56
C GLU A 26 -1.84 -6.65 -10.72
N ASN A 27 -1.82 -5.33 -10.55
CA ASN A 27 -1.31 -4.39 -11.55
C ASN A 27 0.20 -4.15 -11.43
N ASN A 28 0.90 -4.87 -10.54
CA ASN A 28 2.35 -4.81 -10.35
C ASN A 28 2.88 -3.40 -10.03
N TYR A 29 2.13 -2.59 -9.29
CA TYR A 29 2.52 -1.19 -9.01
C TYR A 29 3.62 -1.05 -7.97
N PHE A 30 3.93 -2.10 -7.20
CA PHE A 30 5.05 -2.10 -6.26
C PHE A 30 6.40 -2.35 -6.95
N ALA A 31 6.41 -2.78 -8.20
CA ALA A 31 7.64 -3.05 -8.93
C ALA A 31 8.29 -1.75 -9.45
N PRO A 32 9.62 -1.66 -9.45
CA PRO A 32 10.31 -0.56 -10.11
C PRO A 32 10.04 -0.60 -11.61
N ARG A 33 9.98 0.58 -12.22
CA ARG A 33 9.78 0.77 -13.66
C ARG A 33 11.06 1.30 -14.29
N PRO A 34 11.98 0.40 -14.72
CA PRO A 34 13.29 0.80 -15.25
C PRO A 34 13.20 1.48 -16.61
N ASP A 35 12.04 1.41 -17.26
CA ASP A 35 11.72 2.01 -18.54
C ASP A 35 11.27 3.48 -18.43
N LEU A 36 11.09 4.01 -17.22
CA LEU A 36 10.71 5.41 -17.03
C LEU A 36 11.91 6.33 -17.26
N GLU A 37 11.72 7.30 -18.14
CA GLU A 37 12.66 8.40 -18.32
C GLU A 37 12.53 9.41 -17.16
N GLY A 38 13.66 9.89 -16.64
CA GLY A 38 13.70 10.87 -15.56
C GLY A 38 14.73 10.55 -14.48
N GLU A 39 14.75 11.35 -13.42
CA GLU A 39 15.62 11.10 -12.26
C GLU A 39 15.05 9.96 -11.41
N ALA A 40 15.89 8.97 -11.11
CA ALA A 40 15.51 7.87 -10.26
C ALA A 40 15.34 8.35 -8.82
N PHE A 41 14.20 8.03 -8.21
CA PHE A 41 13.93 8.27 -6.80
C PHE A 41 13.99 6.95 -6.03
N SER A 42 14.69 6.96 -4.89
CA SER A 42 14.84 5.79 -4.03
C SER A 42 14.61 6.18 -2.57
N ILE A 43 13.77 5.42 -1.88
CA ILE A 43 13.59 5.48 -0.43
C ILE A 43 14.14 4.18 0.14
N VAL A 44 15.16 4.27 1.00
CA VAL A 44 15.71 3.12 1.70
C VAL A 44 14.82 2.79 2.89
N MET A 45 14.27 1.58 2.91
CA MET A 45 13.67 1.00 4.12
C MET A 45 14.72 0.07 4.75
N PRO A 46 15.21 0.36 5.97
CA PRO A 46 16.17 -0.53 6.61
C PRO A 46 15.51 -1.89 6.84
N PRO A 47 16.25 -3.01 6.68
CA PRO A 47 15.68 -4.32 6.92
C PRO A 47 15.20 -4.41 8.38
N PRO A 48 14.00 -4.97 8.63
CA PRO A 48 13.49 -5.11 9.99
C PRO A 48 14.47 -5.97 10.79
N ASN A 49 14.82 -5.54 11.99
CA ASN A 49 15.49 -6.39 12.96
C ASN A 49 14.46 -7.41 13.47
N VAL A 50 14.46 -8.62 12.90
CA VAL A 50 13.49 -9.68 13.23
C VAL A 50 13.80 -10.32 14.58
N THR A 51 13.50 -9.62 15.67
CA THR A 51 13.61 -10.14 17.04
C THR A 51 12.31 -10.07 17.83
N GLY A 52 11.22 -9.53 17.26
CA GLY A 52 9.93 -9.41 17.93
C GLY A 52 8.75 -9.08 17.00
N SER A 53 7.57 -8.87 17.59
CA SER A 53 6.37 -8.43 16.87
C SER A 53 6.42 -6.96 16.48
N LEU A 54 5.77 -6.62 15.36
CA LEU A 54 5.59 -5.24 14.95
C LEU A 54 4.78 -4.45 16.00
N HIS A 55 5.10 -3.18 16.11
CA HIS A 55 4.46 -2.22 17.03
C HIS A 55 4.35 -0.86 16.34
N LEU A 56 3.57 0.08 16.90
CA LEU A 56 3.29 1.36 16.24
C LEU A 56 4.56 2.15 15.83
N GLY A 57 5.66 2.07 16.58
CA GLY A 57 6.95 2.65 16.16
C GLY A 57 7.45 2.17 14.79
N HIS A 58 7.28 0.88 14.46
CA HIS A 58 7.62 0.33 13.14
C HIS A 58 6.80 1.00 12.03
N ALA A 59 5.52 1.30 12.28
CA ALA A 59 4.66 1.98 11.32
C ALA A 59 5.01 3.47 11.15
N LEU A 60 5.51 4.13 12.20
CA LEU A 60 5.95 5.53 12.14
C LEU A 60 7.26 5.66 11.36
N ASP A 61 8.21 4.75 11.62
CA ASP A 61 9.56 4.82 11.05
C ASP A 61 9.69 4.05 9.71
N ASN A 62 8.65 3.30 9.29
CA ASN A 62 8.66 2.39 8.13
C ASN A 62 9.78 1.35 8.18
N THR A 63 9.97 0.73 9.35
CA THR A 63 11.05 -0.25 9.65
C THR A 63 10.52 -1.55 10.22
#